data_AF-A0AAJ6CG36-F1
#
_entry.id   AF-A0AAJ6CG36-F1
#
_cell.length_a   1.000
_cell.length_b   1.000
_cell.length_c   1.000
_cell.angle_alpha   90.00
_cell.angle_beta   90.00
_cell.angle_gamma   90.00
#
_symmetry.space_group_name_H-M   'P 1'
#
loop_
_entity.id
_entity.type
_entity.pdbx_description
1 polymer ?
#
loop_
_entity_poly.entity_id
_entity_poly.type
_entity_poly.pdbx_seq_one_letter_code
_entity_poly.pdbx_strand_id
1 'polypeptide(L)'
;MSVAKQVATHRASGAKVVWSQTLNPYFNLAYEDYLLRLRPKAPVCFLYRNTPCVVVGRNQNLWAELDARAMQRAQVPFIRRRSGGGTVYHDEGNLNFCFYVARNSFARHTHTELIADALRKPPTSLPDRFNEPPIQVNDRNDLYVYDRNTQIPSLDARRKVSGSAYKISSQHAYHHGTLLLDADLGKMHLLKRQSKFPITSKGVDSVSSPVANLCEVFPEQAASLIPSQVFQVITDTFSERYGGASVKYVDETHLHESELVDGKKQDVISAYGDLQSWDWVYGSSPQMHIRVSTKDTPSKDSLEIHITVDNGIVTEANLETYHGNDKKAIISAVQKLVGERYDAIAPSPPSIVKASNWEKPAESPIEQELRNWLGDAL
;
A
#
# COMPACT_ATOMS: atom_id res chain seq x y z
N MET A 1 12.18 -15.50 40.25
CA MET A 1 13.16 -14.47 39.84
C MET A 1 12.76 -13.98 38.45
N SER A 2 12.15 -12.81 38.39
CA SER A 2 11.64 -12.18 37.16
C SER A 2 12.78 -11.43 36.49
N VAL A 3 13.12 -11.81 35.25
CA VAL A 3 14.07 -11.06 34.42
C VAL A 3 13.30 -9.91 33.79
N ALA A 4 13.36 -8.74 34.43
CA ALA A 4 12.91 -7.50 33.86
C ALA A 4 13.73 -7.21 32.58
N LYS A 5 13.09 -7.29 31.41
CA LYS A 5 13.65 -6.77 30.16
C LYS A 5 13.76 -5.26 30.31
N GLN A 6 14.97 -4.79 30.58
CA GLN A 6 15.34 -3.37 30.54
C GLN A 6 15.21 -2.89 29.09
N VAL A 7 14.08 -2.25 28.75
CA VAL A 7 13.99 -1.44 27.53
C VAL A 7 14.85 -0.22 27.78
N ALA A 8 15.96 -0.09 27.05
CA ALA A 8 16.85 1.06 27.14
C ALA A 8 16.07 2.34 26.81
N THR A 9 15.72 3.13 27.82
CA THR A 9 15.19 4.47 27.68
C THR A 9 16.32 5.41 27.27
N HIS A 10 16.72 5.35 26.00
CA HIS A 10 17.53 6.42 25.43
C HIS A 10 16.68 7.69 25.41
N ARG A 11 16.89 8.58 26.39
CA ARG A 11 16.43 9.98 26.35
C ARG A 11 17.10 10.65 25.16
N ALA A 12 16.47 10.59 24.00
CA ALA A 12 16.95 11.25 22.80
C ALA A 12 16.47 12.70 22.84
N SER A 13 17.36 13.63 23.21
CA SER A 13 17.06 15.06 23.08
C SER A 13 16.73 15.37 21.62
N GLY A 14 15.53 15.92 21.36
CA GLY A 14 15.13 16.40 20.04
C GLY A 14 14.27 15.45 19.21
N ALA A 15 13.55 14.51 19.83
CA ALA A 15 12.52 13.74 19.14
C ALA A 15 11.45 14.66 18.53
N LYS A 16 10.88 14.27 17.38
CA LYS A 16 9.93 15.10 16.63
C LYS A 16 8.68 14.31 16.27
N VAL A 17 7.53 14.96 16.37
CA VAL A 17 6.28 14.47 15.79
C VAL A 17 5.89 15.40 14.66
N VAL A 18 5.57 14.82 13.50
CA VAL A 18 5.15 15.56 12.30
C VAL A 18 3.73 15.12 11.96
N TRP A 19 2.81 16.07 11.85
CA TRP A 19 1.42 15.83 11.45
C TRP A 19 1.21 16.38 10.05
N SER A 20 0.77 15.54 9.12
CA SER A 20 0.27 16.03 7.84
C SER A 20 -1.13 16.59 7.98
N GLN A 21 -1.34 17.80 7.49
CA GLN A 21 -2.65 18.45 7.40
C GLN A 21 -3.33 18.25 6.04
N THR A 22 -2.63 17.71 5.04
CA THR A 22 -3.22 17.32 3.77
C THR A 22 -3.65 15.85 3.79
N LEU A 23 -4.71 15.56 3.03
CA LEU A 23 -5.15 14.20 2.73
C LEU A 23 -4.58 13.70 1.38
N ASN A 24 -3.70 14.47 0.73
CA ASN A 24 -3.11 14.07 -0.54
C ASN A 24 -2.12 12.89 -0.33
N PRO A 25 -2.43 11.68 -0.84
CA PRO A 25 -1.56 10.53 -0.64
C PRO A 25 -0.21 10.62 -1.35
N TYR A 26 -0.11 11.34 -2.47
CA TYR A 26 1.17 11.53 -3.16
C TYR A 26 2.12 12.38 -2.33
N PHE A 27 1.61 13.45 -1.71
CA PHE A 27 2.38 14.27 -0.79
C PHE A 27 2.81 13.45 0.42
N ASN A 28 1.88 12.76 1.08
CA ASN A 28 2.18 12.02 2.30
C ASN A 28 3.22 10.91 2.08
N LEU A 29 3.10 10.14 0.99
CA LEU A 29 4.08 9.10 0.67
C LEU A 29 5.43 9.68 0.19
N ALA A 30 5.43 10.85 -0.47
CA ALA A 30 6.68 11.54 -0.80
C ALA A 30 7.38 12.08 0.46
N TYR A 31 6.61 12.65 1.40
CA TYR A 31 7.12 13.16 2.66
C TYR A 31 7.64 12.03 3.57
N GLU A 32 6.98 10.88 3.54
CA GLU A 32 7.46 9.66 4.16
C GLU A 32 8.84 9.24 3.57
N ASP A 33 8.97 9.13 2.24
CA ASP A 33 10.28 8.82 1.62
C ASP A 33 11.33 9.91 1.90
N TYR A 34 10.92 11.17 1.98
CA TYR A 34 11.80 12.28 2.35
C TYR A 34 12.39 12.08 3.75
N LEU A 35 11.55 11.86 4.76
CA LEU A 35 12.00 11.62 6.14
C LEU A 35 12.94 10.41 6.21
N LEU A 36 12.67 9.36 5.42
CA LEU A 36 13.56 8.22 5.30
C LEU A 36 14.96 8.60 4.76
N ARG A 37 15.00 9.44 3.72
CA ARG A 37 16.26 9.92 3.09
C ARG A 37 17.00 10.96 3.92
N LEU A 38 16.28 11.74 4.72
CA LEU A 38 16.87 12.70 5.66
C LEU A 38 17.75 11.98 6.68
N ARG A 39 17.42 10.73 7.05
CA ARG A 39 18.13 9.92 8.04
C ARG A 39 18.23 10.67 9.37
N PRO A 40 17.08 10.95 10.01
CA PRO A 40 17.05 11.78 11.19
C PRO A 40 17.87 11.13 12.32
N LYS A 41 18.71 11.94 12.96
CA LYS A 41 19.54 11.50 14.09
C LYS A 41 18.71 11.26 15.36
N ALA A 42 17.58 11.94 15.48
CA ALA A 42 16.63 11.78 16.59
C ALA A 42 15.38 11.04 16.10
N PRO A 43 14.64 10.37 17.01
CA PRO A 43 13.38 9.71 16.68
C PRO A 43 12.37 10.67 16.04
N VAL A 44 11.72 10.22 14.96
CA VAL A 44 10.63 10.95 14.31
C VAL A 44 9.39 10.09 14.23
N CYS A 45 8.22 10.64 14.56
CA CYS A 45 6.90 10.07 14.30
C CYS A 45 6.19 10.94 13.26
N PHE A 46 5.77 10.36 12.14
CA PHE A 46 4.98 11.04 11.11
C PHE A 46 3.57 10.44 11.08
N LEU A 47 2.56 11.29 11.24
CA LEU A 47 1.15 10.91 11.31
C LEU A 47 0.39 11.55 10.15
N TYR A 48 -0.36 10.76 9.40
CA TYR A 48 -1.08 11.23 8.23
C TYR A 48 -2.30 10.37 7.88
N ARG A 49 -3.20 10.96 7.10
CA ARG A 49 -4.36 10.29 6.50
C ARG A 49 -4.37 10.58 5.02
N ASN A 50 -5.09 9.77 4.25
CA ASN A 50 -5.19 9.95 2.81
C ASN A 50 -6.65 9.97 2.37
N THR A 51 -6.94 10.66 1.27
CA THR A 51 -8.17 10.44 0.52
C THR A 51 -8.24 9.00 -0.01
N PRO A 52 -9.42 8.50 -0.42
CA PRO A 52 -9.60 7.15 -0.94
C PRO A 52 -8.54 6.76 -1.98
N CYS A 53 -7.70 5.78 -1.65
CA CYS A 53 -6.68 5.26 -2.54
C CYS A 53 -6.24 3.85 -2.14
N VAL A 54 -5.70 3.10 -3.10
CA VAL A 54 -5.03 1.82 -2.84
C VAL A 54 -3.52 2.03 -2.82
N VAL A 55 -2.86 1.64 -1.74
CA VAL A 55 -1.40 1.75 -1.62
C VAL A 55 -0.76 0.38 -1.81
N VAL A 56 -0.05 0.23 -2.92
CA VAL A 56 0.64 -1.01 -3.32
C VAL A 56 2.11 -0.98 -2.87
N GLY A 57 2.61 -2.11 -2.40
CA GLY A 57 4.00 -2.26 -1.97
C GLY A 57 4.99 -2.19 -3.12
N ARG A 58 6.24 -1.81 -2.82
CA ARG A 58 7.31 -1.59 -3.79
C ARG A 58 7.46 -2.71 -4.82
N ASN A 59 7.50 -3.96 -4.38
CA ASN A 59 7.83 -5.13 -5.19
C ASN A 59 6.60 -5.98 -5.53
N GLN A 60 5.40 -5.40 -5.52
CA GLN A 60 4.18 -6.13 -5.88
C GLN A 60 3.82 -5.91 -7.35
N ASN A 61 3.16 -6.90 -7.93
CA ASN A 61 2.64 -6.80 -9.29
C ASN A 61 1.22 -6.21 -9.25
N LEU A 62 1.02 -5.07 -9.93
CA LEU A 62 -0.27 -4.37 -9.92
C LEU A 62 -1.40 -5.22 -10.45
N TRP A 63 -1.15 -5.90 -11.57
CA TRP A 63 -2.13 -6.73 -12.25
C TRP A 63 -2.30 -8.09 -11.58
N ALA A 64 -1.52 -8.45 -10.56
CA ALA A 64 -1.81 -9.61 -9.72
C ALA A 64 -2.65 -9.22 -8.50
N GLU A 65 -2.38 -8.05 -7.95
CA GLU A 65 -2.94 -7.58 -6.68
C GLU A 65 -4.28 -6.86 -6.84
N LEU A 66 -4.45 -6.09 -7.92
CA LEU A 66 -5.55 -5.13 -8.05
C LEU A 66 -6.63 -5.59 -9.01
N ASP A 67 -7.89 -5.31 -8.66
CA ASP A 67 -8.99 -5.35 -9.62
C ASP A 67 -9.13 -4.00 -10.33
N ALA A 68 -8.42 -3.86 -11.46
CA ALA A 68 -8.39 -2.64 -12.25
C ALA A 68 -9.80 -2.12 -12.61
N ARG A 69 -10.71 -3.01 -13.02
CA ARG A 69 -12.05 -2.63 -13.47
C ARG A 69 -12.92 -2.18 -12.30
N ALA A 70 -12.85 -2.88 -11.16
CA ALA A 70 -13.55 -2.45 -9.96
C ALA A 70 -13.05 -1.09 -9.47
N MET A 71 -11.74 -0.87 -9.51
CA MET A 71 -11.13 0.41 -9.12
C MET A 71 -11.53 1.55 -10.06
N GLN A 72 -11.57 1.32 -11.37
CA GLN A 72 -12.06 2.29 -12.35
C GLN A 72 -13.53 2.68 -12.08
N ARG A 73 -14.42 1.70 -11.83
CA ARG A 73 -15.82 1.95 -11.48
C ARG A 73 -15.98 2.71 -10.17
N ALA A 74 -15.15 2.37 -9.17
CA ALA A 74 -15.15 3.03 -7.86
C ALA A 74 -14.43 4.38 -7.86
N GLN A 75 -13.74 4.74 -8.95
CA GLN A 75 -12.90 5.94 -9.08
C GLN A 75 -11.84 6.05 -7.97
N VAL A 76 -11.31 4.92 -7.51
CA VAL A 76 -10.27 4.88 -6.46
C VAL A 76 -8.91 4.67 -7.10
N PRO A 77 -7.99 5.64 -7.07
CA PRO A 77 -6.67 5.50 -7.66
C PRO A 77 -5.77 4.57 -6.82
N PHE A 78 -4.74 4.01 -7.44
CA PHE A 78 -3.65 3.37 -6.72
C PHE A 78 -2.37 4.22 -6.70
N ILE A 79 -1.53 3.96 -5.71
CA ILE A 79 -0.21 4.58 -5.55
C ILE A 79 0.78 3.51 -5.09
N ARG A 80 1.96 3.46 -5.73
CA ARG A 80 3.04 2.56 -5.32
C ARG A 80 3.96 3.24 -4.31
N ARG A 81 4.04 2.69 -3.09
CA ARG A 81 4.94 3.21 -2.04
C ARG A 81 6.37 2.68 -2.19
N ARG A 82 7.32 3.36 -1.54
CA ARG A 82 8.75 3.00 -1.57
C ARG A 82 9.12 1.87 -0.62
N SER A 83 8.29 1.56 0.38
CA SER A 83 8.46 0.45 1.31
C SER A 83 7.90 -0.86 0.77
N GLY A 84 8.37 -1.99 1.31
CA GLY A 84 7.85 -3.31 0.98
C GLY A 84 6.51 -3.62 1.67
N GLY A 85 6.09 -4.88 1.63
CA GLY A 85 4.82 -5.35 2.22
C GLY A 85 3.68 -5.43 1.19
N GLY A 86 2.48 -5.75 1.67
CA GLY A 86 1.30 -5.99 0.84
C GLY A 86 0.53 -4.73 0.43
N THR A 87 -0.60 -4.96 -0.24
CA THR A 87 -1.52 -3.93 -0.73
C THR A 87 -2.53 -3.58 0.36
N VAL A 88 -2.82 -2.28 0.54
CA VAL A 88 -3.81 -1.79 1.52
C VAL A 88 -4.69 -0.71 0.91
N TYR A 89 -5.91 -0.57 1.42
CA TYR A 89 -6.82 0.53 1.08
C TYR A 89 -6.75 1.60 2.17
N HIS A 90 -6.69 2.87 1.77
CA HIS A 90 -6.75 4.03 2.64
C HIS A 90 -7.93 4.91 2.26
N ASP A 91 -8.51 5.57 3.27
CA ASP A 91 -9.38 6.74 3.18
C ASP A 91 -9.24 7.57 4.46
N GLU A 92 -10.12 8.54 4.68
CA GLU A 92 -10.06 9.42 5.86
C GLU A 92 -10.32 8.70 7.20
N GLY A 93 -10.91 7.50 7.16
CA GLY A 93 -11.16 6.61 8.30
C GLY A 93 -9.98 5.69 8.63
N ASN A 94 -8.95 5.66 7.77
CA ASN A 94 -7.70 4.95 7.99
C ASN A 94 -6.56 5.93 8.37
N LEU A 95 -6.03 5.78 9.58
CA LEU A 95 -4.84 6.49 10.00
C LEU A 95 -3.57 5.80 9.53
N ASN A 96 -2.51 6.59 9.33
CA ASN A 96 -1.19 6.08 9.04
C ASN A 96 -0.19 6.70 10.01
N PHE A 97 0.74 5.87 10.46
CA PHE A 97 1.85 6.27 11.29
C PHE A 97 3.15 5.77 10.70
N CYS A 98 4.21 6.54 10.88
CA CYS A 98 5.54 6.16 10.48
C CYS A 98 6.57 6.61 11.51
N PHE A 99 7.40 5.68 11.95
CA PHE A 99 8.46 5.90 12.92
C PHE A 99 9.83 5.72 12.29
N TYR A 100 10.69 6.71 12.53
CA TYR A 100 12.10 6.73 12.13
C TYR A 100 12.96 6.70 13.37
N VAL A 101 13.85 5.72 13.45
CA VAL A 101 14.82 5.59 14.55
C VAL A 101 16.17 5.12 14.03
N ALA A 102 17.22 5.38 14.81
CA ALA A 102 18.50 4.74 14.59
C ALA A 102 18.37 3.20 14.66
N ARG A 103 19.12 2.48 13.82
CA ARG A 103 19.06 1.01 13.75
C ARG A 103 19.29 0.35 15.11
N ASN A 104 20.23 0.87 15.90
CA ASN A 104 20.57 0.30 17.21
C ASN A 104 19.46 0.49 18.25
N SER A 105 18.55 1.44 18.03
CA SER A 105 17.39 1.69 18.87
C SER A 105 16.13 1.02 18.34
N PHE A 106 16.21 0.32 17.22
CA PHE A 106 15.07 -0.30 16.58
C PHE A 106 14.84 -1.72 17.09
N ALA A 107 13.65 -1.94 17.64
CA ALA A 107 13.06 -3.27 17.70
C ALA A 107 11.69 -3.25 17.03
N ARG A 108 11.36 -4.32 16.30
CA ARG A 108 10.13 -4.39 15.50
C ARG A 108 8.85 -4.18 16.31
N HIS A 109 8.85 -4.59 17.58
CA HIS A 109 7.70 -4.47 18.48
C HIS A 109 7.56 -3.07 19.09
N THR A 110 8.64 -2.31 19.23
CA THR A 110 8.66 -1.07 20.03
C THR A 110 7.55 -0.11 19.63
N HIS A 111 7.42 0.18 18.35
CA HIS A 111 6.47 1.15 17.85
C HIS A 111 5.07 0.58 17.70
N THR A 112 4.93 -0.72 17.44
CA THR A 112 3.62 -1.39 17.43
C THR A 112 3.01 -1.42 18.83
N GLU A 113 3.80 -1.71 19.86
CA GLU A 113 3.40 -1.60 21.27
C GLU A 113 3.09 -0.14 21.65
N LEU A 114 3.79 0.85 21.08
CA LEU A 114 3.47 2.27 21.26
C LEU A 114 2.02 2.56 20.90
N ILE A 115 1.58 2.07 19.73
CA ILE A 115 0.22 2.29 19.23
C ILE A 115 -0.79 1.58 20.15
N ALA A 116 -0.50 0.34 20.56
CA ALA A 116 -1.36 -0.40 21.49
C ALA A 116 -1.48 0.34 22.85
N ASP A 117 -0.37 0.82 23.40
CA ASP A 117 -0.34 1.60 24.65
C ASP A 117 -1.12 2.92 24.51
N ALA A 118 -0.94 3.62 23.39
CA ALA A 118 -1.62 4.88 23.12
C ALA A 118 -3.14 4.70 23.12
N LEU A 119 -3.65 3.65 22.47
CA LEU A 119 -5.09 3.38 22.40
C LEU A 119 -5.74 3.04 23.76
N ARG A 120 -4.94 2.64 24.76
CA ARG A 120 -5.41 2.38 26.13
C ARG A 120 -5.47 3.62 27.03
N LYS A 121 -4.93 4.74 26.57
CA LYS A 121 -4.91 5.99 27.36
C LYS A 121 -6.11 6.89 27.04
N PRO A 122 -6.49 7.80 27.95
CA PRO A 122 -7.49 8.81 27.65
C PRO A 122 -7.08 9.68 26.44
N PRO A 123 -8.03 10.11 25.60
CA PRO A 123 -9.48 9.90 25.71
C PRO A 123 -9.99 8.59 25.09
N THR A 124 -9.14 7.80 24.40
CA THR A 124 -9.59 6.57 23.71
C THR A 124 -9.93 5.45 24.68
N SER A 125 -9.06 5.20 25.67
CA SER A 125 -9.27 4.28 26.79
C SER A 125 -9.95 2.96 26.41
N LEU A 126 -9.42 2.25 25.41
CA LEU A 126 -10.02 0.99 24.96
C LEU A 126 -10.05 -0.05 26.11
N PRO A 127 -11.20 -0.69 26.38
CA PRO A 127 -11.33 -1.61 27.49
C PRO A 127 -10.75 -2.99 27.18
N ASP A 128 -10.10 -3.59 28.18
CA ASP A 128 -9.67 -5.00 28.14
C ASP A 128 -10.88 -5.94 27.90
N ARG A 129 -10.66 -7.05 27.19
CA ARG A 129 -11.67 -8.09 26.94
C ARG A 129 -11.07 -9.46 27.22
N PHE A 130 -11.84 -10.34 27.86
CA PHE A 130 -11.41 -11.70 28.22
C PHE A 130 -10.12 -11.74 29.07
N ASN A 131 -9.92 -10.74 29.95
CA ASN A 131 -8.69 -10.54 30.73
C ASN A 131 -7.43 -10.34 29.88
N GLU A 132 -7.59 -9.92 28.63
CA GLU A 132 -6.50 -9.56 27.72
C GLU A 132 -6.60 -8.09 27.32
N PRO A 133 -5.47 -7.44 26.97
CA PRO A 133 -5.48 -6.09 26.44
C PRO A 133 -6.41 -5.95 25.21
N PRO A 134 -7.05 -4.78 25.00
CA PRO A 134 -7.96 -4.56 23.87
C PRO A 134 -7.30 -4.82 22.52
N ILE A 135 -6.02 -4.46 22.43
CA ILE A 135 -5.19 -4.57 21.24
C ILE A 135 -4.13 -5.64 21.49
N GLN A 136 -4.07 -6.63 20.61
CA GLN A 136 -3.09 -7.71 20.65
C GLN A 136 -2.11 -7.58 19.50
N VAL A 137 -0.84 -7.92 19.75
CA VAL A 137 0.24 -7.87 18.76
C VAL A 137 0.61 -9.30 18.39
N ASN A 138 0.67 -9.62 17.08
CA ASN A 138 1.18 -10.92 16.62
C ASN A 138 2.70 -10.90 16.36
N ASP A 139 3.27 -12.05 15.98
CA ASP A 139 4.71 -12.17 15.66
C ASP A 139 5.17 -11.30 14.48
N ARG A 140 4.25 -10.91 13.60
CA ARG A 140 4.49 -10.00 12.47
C ARG A 140 4.32 -8.53 12.85
N ASN A 141 3.95 -8.23 14.09
CA ASN A 141 3.67 -6.89 14.63
C ASN A 141 2.49 -6.21 13.92
N ASP A 142 1.52 -7.00 13.47
CA ASP A 142 0.18 -6.55 13.13
C ASP A 142 -0.64 -6.41 14.43
N LEU A 143 -1.58 -5.46 14.47
CA LEU A 143 -2.49 -5.28 15.60
C LEU A 143 -3.84 -5.94 15.33
N TYR A 144 -4.37 -6.62 16.35
CA TYR A 144 -5.65 -7.30 16.30
C TYR A 144 -6.52 -6.96 17.49
N VAL A 145 -7.81 -7.14 17.29
CA VAL A 145 -8.85 -7.08 18.33
C VAL A 145 -9.73 -8.32 18.20
N TYR A 146 -10.39 -8.72 19.27
CA TYR A 146 -11.50 -9.67 19.13
C TYR A 146 -12.68 -8.99 18.45
N ASP A 147 -13.33 -9.68 17.53
CA ASP A 147 -14.58 -9.23 16.92
C ASP A 147 -15.60 -8.84 18.00
N ARG A 148 -16.42 -7.81 17.73
CA ARG A 148 -17.40 -7.29 18.70
C ARG A 148 -18.28 -8.41 19.27
N ASN A 149 -18.71 -9.33 18.41
CA ASN A 149 -19.66 -10.38 18.78
C ASN A 149 -19.00 -11.63 19.36
N THR A 150 -17.68 -11.61 19.57
CA THR A 150 -16.93 -12.71 20.18
C THR A 150 -17.46 -12.98 21.59
N GLN A 151 -17.78 -14.25 21.86
CA GLN A 151 -18.14 -14.74 23.20
C GLN A 151 -17.02 -15.57 23.83
N ILE A 152 -16.23 -16.26 22.99
CA ILE A 152 -15.12 -17.13 23.41
C ILE A 152 -13.88 -16.68 22.64
N PRO A 153 -12.76 -16.36 23.32
CA PRO A 153 -11.54 -15.93 22.64
C PRO A 153 -10.96 -17.08 21.81
N SER A 154 -10.75 -16.83 20.53
CA SER A 154 -10.09 -17.76 19.60
C SER A 154 -9.31 -16.98 18.54
N LEU A 155 -8.39 -17.66 17.83
CA LEU A 155 -7.64 -17.03 16.74
C LEU A 155 -8.56 -16.57 15.60
N ASP A 156 -9.60 -17.33 15.28
CA ASP A 156 -10.57 -17.01 14.21
C ASP A 156 -11.50 -15.85 14.57
N ALA A 157 -11.66 -15.58 15.86
CA ALA A 157 -12.41 -14.43 16.37
C ALA A 157 -11.62 -13.13 16.27
N ARG A 158 -10.32 -13.17 15.91
CA ARG A 158 -9.51 -11.96 15.78
C ARG A 158 -9.77 -11.25 14.44
N ARG A 159 -9.70 -9.93 14.49
CA ARG A 159 -9.78 -9.04 13.34
C ARG A 159 -8.59 -8.11 13.36
N LYS A 160 -7.93 -7.96 12.22
CA LYS A 160 -6.79 -7.06 12.05
C LYS A 160 -7.28 -5.62 12.00
N VAL A 161 -6.67 -4.75 12.79
CA VAL A 161 -6.97 -3.30 12.82
C VAL A 161 -5.79 -2.46 12.38
N SER A 162 -4.58 -3.04 12.30
CA SER A 162 -3.37 -2.37 11.83
C SER A 162 -2.46 -3.36 11.11
N GLY A 163 -1.93 -2.96 9.95
CA GLY A 163 -0.84 -3.64 9.28
C GLY A 163 0.46 -2.86 9.38
N SER A 164 1.57 -3.58 9.57
CA SER A 164 2.92 -2.99 9.64
C SER A 164 3.78 -3.38 8.44
N ALA A 165 4.63 -2.45 8.00
CA ALA A 165 5.71 -2.70 7.06
C ALA A 165 6.99 -1.99 7.52
N TYR A 166 8.14 -2.52 7.08
CA TYR A 166 9.44 -2.14 7.61
C TYR A 166 10.47 -1.96 6.50
N LYS A 167 11.45 -1.10 6.77
CA LYS A 167 12.66 -0.94 5.96
C LYS A 167 13.82 -0.70 6.89
N ILE A 168 14.76 -1.64 6.91
CA ILE A 168 15.92 -1.60 7.79
C ILE A 168 17.16 -1.41 6.93
N SER A 169 17.84 -0.29 7.11
CA SER A 169 19.13 0.02 6.48
C SER A 169 20.29 -0.24 7.45
N SER A 170 21.53 -0.03 7.04
CA SER A 170 22.72 -0.20 7.91
C SER A 170 22.72 0.72 9.13
N GLN A 171 22.13 1.92 9.02
CA GLN A 171 22.19 2.95 10.08
C GLN A 171 20.81 3.31 10.67
N HIS A 172 19.73 3.12 9.90
CA HIS A 172 18.39 3.57 10.28
C HIS A 172 17.37 2.46 10.07
N ALA A 173 16.32 2.49 10.88
CA ALA A 173 15.14 1.67 10.68
C ALA A 173 13.90 2.55 10.55
N TYR A 174 13.01 2.06 9.71
CA TYR A 174 11.73 2.66 9.39
C TYR A 174 10.66 1.61 9.64
N HIS A 175 9.62 2.02 10.36
CA HIS A 175 8.40 1.26 10.57
C HIS A 175 7.24 2.16 10.20
N HIS A 176 6.38 1.71 9.30
CA HIS A 176 5.12 2.37 9.08
C HIS A 176 3.98 1.39 9.14
N GLY A 177 2.79 1.89 9.44
CA GLY A 177 1.61 1.07 9.50
C GLY A 177 0.34 1.88 9.38
N THR A 178 -0.75 1.14 9.23
CA THR A 178 -2.11 1.67 9.14
C THR A 178 -2.84 1.48 10.46
N LEU A 179 -3.94 2.19 10.69
CA LEU A 179 -4.86 1.92 11.80
C LEU A 179 -6.28 2.24 11.34
N LEU A 180 -7.10 1.18 11.25
CA LEU A 180 -8.49 1.22 10.81
C LEU A 180 -9.36 1.76 11.95
N LEU A 181 -9.69 3.06 11.91
CA LEU A 181 -10.63 3.65 12.85
C LEU A 181 -12.06 3.43 12.38
N ASP A 182 -12.36 3.90 11.17
CA ASP A 182 -13.69 3.92 10.57
C ASP A 182 -13.60 3.99 9.03
N ALA A 183 -12.73 3.17 8.44
CA ALA A 183 -12.54 3.13 6.99
C ALA A 183 -13.68 2.39 6.28
N ASP A 184 -13.94 2.68 5.00
CA ASP A 184 -14.91 1.95 4.19
C ASP A 184 -14.37 0.55 3.83
N LEU A 185 -14.54 -0.41 4.74
CA LEU A 185 -14.11 -1.80 4.56
C LEU A 185 -14.83 -2.48 3.39
N GLY A 186 -15.96 -1.93 2.92
CA GLY A 186 -16.64 -2.36 1.70
C GLY A 186 -15.75 -2.24 0.46
N LYS A 187 -14.76 -1.34 0.47
CA LYS A 187 -13.79 -1.12 -0.63
C LYS A 187 -12.66 -2.15 -0.65
N MET A 188 -12.55 -3.04 0.34
CA MET A 188 -11.49 -4.06 0.36
C MET A 188 -11.56 -5.04 -0.83
N HIS A 189 -12.73 -5.16 -1.49
CA HIS A 189 -12.87 -5.95 -2.72
C HIS A 189 -11.99 -5.43 -3.87
N LEU A 190 -11.54 -4.18 -3.83
CA LEU A 190 -10.61 -3.59 -4.81
C LEU A 190 -9.21 -4.22 -4.77
N LEU A 191 -8.82 -4.77 -3.61
CA LEU A 191 -7.48 -5.33 -3.34
C LEU A 191 -7.35 -6.80 -3.72
N LYS A 192 -8.38 -7.39 -4.34
CA LYS A 192 -8.40 -8.79 -4.70
C LYS A 192 -8.77 -8.91 -6.17
N ARG A 193 -7.78 -9.20 -7.00
CA ARG A 193 -8.05 -9.48 -8.40
C ARG A 193 -8.92 -10.72 -8.55
N GLN A 194 -10.10 -10.56 -9.16
CA GLN A 194 -10.96 -11.66 -9.57
C GLN A 194 -10.60 -12.19 -10.97
N SER A 195 -9.29 -12.35 -11.24
CA SER A 195 -8.79 -12.80 -12.53
C SER A 195 -9.32 -14.20 -12.85
N LYS A 196 -9.74 -14.43 -14.10
CA LYS A 196 -10.08 -15.77 -14.60
C LYS A 196 -8.85 -16.61 -14.97
N PHE A 197 -7.65 -16.04 -14.94
CA PHE A 197 -6.42 -16.67 -15.45
C PHE A 197 -5.22 -16.40 -14.53
N PRO A 198 -4.25 -17.33 -14.48
CA PRO A 198 -3.09 -17.21 -13.63
C PRO A 198 -2.10 -16.18 -14.19
N ILE A 199 -1.77 -15.18 -13.38
CA ILE A 199 -0.53 -14.42 -13.56
C ILE A 199 0.51 -15.07 -12.66
N THR A 200 1.62 -15.49 -13.25
CA THR A 200 2.79 -15.92 -12.48
C THR A 200 3.78 -14.77 -12.45
N SER A 201 4.08 -14.27 -11.25
CA SER A 201 5.04 -13.18 -11.03
C SER A 201 5.98 -13.52 -9.88
N LYS A 202 7.19 -12.96 -9.90
CA LYS A 202 8.17 -13.08 -8.81
C LYS A 202 7.94 -12.04 -7.69
N GLY A 203 6.80 -11.37 -7.70
CA GLY A 203 6.47 -10.31 -6.75
C GLY A 203 6.13 -10.80 -5.36
N VAL A 204 5.99 -9.85 -4.42
CA VAL A 204 5.52 -10.13 -3.06
C VAL A 204 3.99 -10.14 -3.07
N ASP A 205 3.39 -11.28 -2.75
CA ASP A 205 1.94 -11.41 -2.64
C ASP A 205 1.41 -10.80 -1.33
N SER A 206 0.19 -10.26 -1.36
CA SER A 206 -0.51 -9.86 -0.15
C SER A 206 -0.95 -11.06 0.70
N VAL A 207 -0.84 -10.92 2.03
CA VAL A 207 -1.46 -11.88 2.95
C VAL A 207 -2.80 -11.33 3.42
N SER A 208 -3.88 -11.94 2.93
CA SER A 208 -5.24 -11.58 3.35
C SER A 208 -5.45 -11.87 4.83
N SER A 209 -6.18 -11.00 5.51
CA SER A 209 -6.57 -11.16 6.91
C SER A 209 -7.96 -10.53 7.12
N PRO A 210 -8.86 -11.16 7.88
CA PRO A 210 -10.10 -10.50 8.30
C PRO A 210 -9.77 -9.21 9.04
N VAL A 211 -10.41 -8.11 8.65
CA VAL A 211 -10.18 -6.77 9.22
C VAL A 211 -11.44 -6.28 9.96
N ALA A 212 -11.27 -5.29 10.84
CA ALA A 212 -12.37 -4.55 11.46
C ALA A 212 -11.94 -3.11 11.74
N ASN A 213 -12.92 -2.22 11.83
CA ASN A 213 -12.73 -0.86 12.33
C ASN A 213 -12.77 -0.82 13.85
N LEU A 214 -11.94 0.01 14.49
CA LEU A 214 -12.00 0.19 15.94
C LEU A 214 -13.36 0.75 16.39
N CYS A 215 -13.97 1.67 15.64
CA CYS A 215 -15.28 2.23 15.96
C CYS A 215 -16.40 1.17 15.97
N GLU A 216 -16.33 0.18 15.07
CA GLU A 216 -17.28 -0.94 15.02
C GLU A 216 -17.12 -1.87 16.22
N VAL A 217 -15.87 -2.12 16.64
CA VAL A 217 -15.54 -3.03 17.73
C VAL A 217 -15.79 -2.40 19.11
N PHE A 218 -15.56 -1.10 19.23
CA PHE A 218 -15.65 -0.31 20.47
C PHE A 218 -16.64 0.86 20.32
N PRO A 219 -17.95 0.59 20.16
CA PRO A 219 -18.95 1.63 19.86
C PRO A 219 -19.10 2.67 20.98
N GLU A 220 -18.85 2.29 22.24
CA GLU A 220 -18.89 3.22 23.38
C GLU A 220 -17.74 4.23 23.35
N GLN A 221 -16.62 3.88 22.71
CA GLN A 221 -15.45 4.72 22.52
C GLN A 221 -15.42 5.40 21.15
N ALA A 222 -16.41 5.16 20.27
CA ALA A 222 -16.43 5.70 18.91
C ALA A 222 -16.32 7.24 18.87
N ALA A 223 -16.91 7.93 19.86
CA ALA A 223 -16.80 9.39 19.97
C ALA A 223 -15.37 9.89 20.26
N SER A 224 -14.52 9.06 20.88
CA SER A 224 -13.11 9.38 21.13
C SER A 224 -12.14 8.75 20.13
N LEU A 225 -12.59 7.77 19.35
CA LEU A 225 -11.86 7.17 18.23
C LEU A 225 -11.92 8.04 16.97
N ILE A 226 -11.75 9.36 17.13
CA ILE A 226 -11.65 10.29 16.01
C ILE A 226 -10.18 10.60 15.68
N PRO A 227 -9.84 10.85 14.40
CA PRO A 227 -8.48 11.03 13.94
C PRO A 227 -7.60 11.99 14.77
N SER A 228 -8.14 13.15 15.16
CA SER A 228 -7.41 14.15 15.94
C SER A 228 -7.04 13.65 17.33
N GLN A 229 -7.95 12.96 18.01
CA GLN A 229 -7.71 12.43 19.36
C GLN A 229 -6.76 11.23 19.31
N VAL A 230 -6.90 10.35 18.32
CA VAL A 230 -5.98 9.21 18.16
C VAL A 230 -4.57 9.69 17.79
N PHE A 231 -4.42 10.70 16.92
CA PHE A 231 -3.11 11.31 16.66
C PHE A 231 -2.52 11.99 17.90
N GLN A 232 -3.34 12.66 18.70
CA GLN A 232 -2.89 13.27 19.94
C GLN A 232 -2.37 12.23 20.93
N VAL A 233 -3.12 11.15 21.19
CA VAL A 233 -2.68 10.14 22.16
C VAL A 233 -1.44 9.36 21.69
N ILE A 234 -1.27 9.15 20.38
CA ILE A 234 -0.03 8.62 19.80
C ILE A 234 1.13 9.60 19.99
N THR A 235 0.89 10.90 19.79
CA THR A 235 1.88 11.97 19.97
C THR A 235 2.35 12.04 21.41
N ASP A 236 1.43 12.02 22.37
CA ASP A 236 1.74 12.08 23.80
C ASP A 236 2.51 10.84 24.25
N THR A 237 2.07 9.65 23.82
CA THR A 237 2.76 8.39 24.14
C THR A 237 4.16 8.33 23.52
N PHE A 238 4.35 8.85 22.32
CA PHE A 238 5.67 9.00 21.71
C PHE A 238 6.54 10.00 22.47
N SER A 239 5.98 11.16 22.84
CA SER A 239 6.68 12.19 23.60
C SER A 239 7.16 11.65 24.96
N GLU A 240 6.29 10.98 25.72
CA GLU A 240 6.64 10.32 26.98
C GLU A 240 7.80 9.33 26.81
N ARG A 241 7.72 8.47 25.78
CA ARG A 241 8.71 7.42 25.53
C ARG A 241 10.10 7.95 25.24
N TYR A 242 10.20 9.07 24.51
CA TYR A 242 11.47 9.64 24.11
C TYR A 242 11.93 10.83 24.98
N GLY A 243 11.20 11.16 26.04
CA GLY A 243 11.57 12.21 27.00
C GLY A 243 11.26 13.62 26.52
N GLY A 244 10.19 13.78 25.74
CA GLY A 244 9.73 15.02 25.12
C GLY A 244 9.88 14.99 23.61
N ALA A 245 8.90 15.52 22.89
CA ALA A 245 8.96 15.71 21.45
C ALA A 245 8.38 17.07 21.02
N SER A 246 9.01 17.72 20.05
CA SER A 246 8.43 18.89 19.38
C SER A 246 7.41 18.45 18.33
N VAL A 247 6.28 19.14 18.22
CA VAL A 247 5.28 18.89 17.17
C VAL A 247 5.47 19.88 16.03
N LYS A 248 5.39 19.38 14.79
CA LYS A 248 5.40 20.18 13.56
C LYS A 248 4.23 19.76 12.67
N TYR A 249 3.59 20.73 12.04
CA TYR A 249 2.54 20.50 11.05
C TYR A 249 3.12 20.71 9.65
N VAL A 250 2.69 19.90 8.69
CA VAL A 250 3.11 19.98 7.28
C VAL A 250 1.92 19.80 6.34
N ASP A 251 1.98 20.42 5.17
CA ASP A 251 0.97 20.30 4.10
C ASP A 251 1.63 20.46 2.72
N GLU A 252 0.87 20.58 1.63
CA GLU A 252 1.47 20.64 0.29
C GLU A 252 2.34 21.90 0.04
N THR A 253 2.16 22.98 0.79
CA THR A 253 3.00 24.19 0.68
C THR A 253 4.46 23.89 1.03
N HIS A 254 4.66 22.86 1.86
CA HIS A 254 5.95 22.38 2.35
C HIS A 254 6.81 21.71 1.25
N LEU A 255 6.26 21.41 0.08
CA LEU A 255 7.06 21.00 -1.09
C LEU A 255 7.94 22.14 -1.62
N HIS A 256 7.57 23.39 -1.31
CA HIS A 256 8.19 24.57 -1.90
C HIS A 256 9.07 25.37 -0.92
N GLU A 257 8.98 25.13 0.39
CA GLU A 257 9.82 25.82 1.38
C GLU A 257 11.24 25.25 1.42
N SER A 258 12.24 26.13 1.54
CA SER A 258 13.66 25.75 1.64
C SER A 258 14.04 25.15 2.99
N GLU A 259 13.40 25.60 4.08
CA GLU A 259 13.80 25.27 5.46
C GLU A 259 13.46 23.83 5.87
N LEU A 260 12.43 23.24 5.26
CA LEU A 260 11.99 21.88 5.58
C LEU A 260 12.95 20.82 5.14
N VAL A 261 13.69 21.12 4.09
CA VAL A 261 14.35 20.10 3.29
C VAL A 261 15.82 19.94 3.62
N ASP A 262 16.34 20.70 4.59
CA ASP A 262 17.73 20.64 5.08
C ASP A 262 18.75 20.57 3.91
N GLY A 263 18.54 21.39 2.88
CA GLY A 263 19.35 21.40 1.66
C GLY A 263 19.05 20.28 0.63
N LYS A 264 18.10 19.38 0.91
CA LYS A 264 17.67 18.25 0.05
C LYS A 264 16.35 18.48 -0.69
N LYS A 265 16.00 19.74 -0.96
CA LYS A 265 14.74 20.11 -1.65
C LYS A 265 14.53 19.34 -2.94
N GLN A 266 15.60 19.20 -3.72
CA GLN A 266 15.58 18.49 -4.99
C GLN A 266 15.24 17.00 -4.83
N ASP A 267 15.67 16.35 -3.74
CA ASP A 267 15.38 14.94 -3.48
C ASP A 267 13.89 14.71 -3.23
N VAL A 268 13.21 15.64 -2.55
CA VAL A 268 11.77 15.55 -2.26
C VAL A 268 10.94 15.81 -3.50
N ILE A 269 11.29 16.84 -4.26
CA ILE A 269 10.64 17.16 -5.53
C ILE A 269 10.82 15.99 -6.51
N SER A 270 12.03 15.43 -6.59
CA SER A 270 12.30 14.24 -7.40
C SER A 270 11.52 13.02 -6.90
N ALA A 271 11.49 12.76 -5.59
CA ALA A 271 10.71 11.63 -5.05
C ALA A 271 9.21 11.80 -5.33
N TYR A 272 8.67 13.01 -5.17
CA TYR A 272 7.27 13.34 -5.48
C TYR A 272 6.98 13.18 -6.97
N GLY A 273 7.87 13.64 -7.85
CA GLY A 273 7.76 13.46 -9.30
C GLY A 273 7.85 11.99 -9.72
N ASP A 274 8.79 11.24 -9.16
CA ASP A 274 8.94 9.80 -9.40
C ASP A 274 7.68 9.02 -9.04
N LEU A 275 7.03 9.34 -7.90
CA LEU A 275 5.78 8.68 -7.47
C LEU A 275 4.63 8.87 -8.49
N GLN A 276 4.78 9.81 -9.41
CA GLN A 276 3.83 10.14 -10.47
C GLN A 276 4.38 9.82 -11.87
N SER A 277 5.46 9.04 -11.96
CA SER A 277 6.04 8.60 -13.23
C SER A 277 5.50 7.22 -13.62
N TRP A 278 5.32 6.99 -14.93
CA TRP A 278 4.88 5.70 -15.44
C TRP A 278 5.85 4.57 -15.07
N ASP A 279 7.16 4.83 -15.20
CA ASP A 279 8.24 3.89 -14.89
C ASP A 279 8.19 3.42 -13.43
N TRP A 280 7.81 4.30 -12.50
CA TRP A 280 7.63 3.92 -11.12
C TRP A 280 6.29 3.21 -10.88
N VAL A 281 5.21 3.83 -11.32
CA VAL A 281 3.85 3.41 -10.98
C VAL A 281 3.58 2.02 -11.60
N TYR A 282 3.74 1.89 -12.90
CA TYR A 282 3.52 0.66 -13.67
C TYR A 282 4.80 -0.13 -13.90
N GLY A 283 5.86 0.56 -14.34
CA GLY A 283 7.12 -0.05 -14.77
C GLY A 283 7.91 -0.74 -13.65
N SER A 284 7.65 -0.42 -12.38
CA SER A 284 8.32 -1.10 -11.26
C SER A 284 7.66 -2.43 -10.86
N SER A 285 6.65 -2.88 -11.59
CA SER A 285 6.07 -4.21 -11.39
C SER A 285 7.10 -5.29 -11.75
N PRO A 286 7.32 -6.31 -10.89
CA PRO A 286 8.20 -7.42 -11.22
C PRO A 286 7.75 -8.14 -12.49
N GLN A 287 8.71 -8.75 -13.18
CA GLN A 287 8.45 -9.59 -14.34
C GLN A 287 7.27 -10.55 -14.10
N MET A 288 6.42 -10.67 -15.11
CA MET A 288 5.27 -11.54 -15.09
C MET A 288 5.09 -12.28 -16.42
N HIS A 289 4.53 -13.48 -16.31
CA HIS A 289 4.10 -14.29 -17.43
C HIS A 289 2.59 -14.46 -17.37
N ILE A 290 1.94 -14.20 -18.51
CA ILE A 290 0.50 -14.18 -18.64
C ILE A 290 0.10 -15.16 -19.73
N ARG A 291 -0.85 -16.05 -19.40
CA ARG A 291 -1.52 -16.92 -20.36
C ARG A 291 -2.92 -16.39 -20.62
N VAL A 292 -3.25 -16.10 -21.88
CA VAL A 292 -4.58 -15.67 -22.29
C VAL A 292 -5.14 -16.69 -23.27
N SER A 293 -6.31 -17.25 -22.99
CA SER A 293 -6.91 -18.32 -23.79
C SER A 293 -8.38 -18.06 -24.06
N THR A 294 -8.85 -18.39 -25.25
CA THR A 294 -10.27 -18.29 -25.60
C THR A 294 -11.15 -19.32 -24.89
N LYS A 295 -10.53 -20.30 -24.22
CA LYS A 295 -11.23 -21.18 -23.27
C LYS A 295 -11.74 -20.41 -22.05
N ASP A 296 -11.02 -19.36 -21.64
CA ASP A 296 -11.31 -18.56 -20.44
C ASP A 296 -12.16 -17.32 -20.79
N THR A 297 -11.88 -16.71 -21.94
CA THR A 297 -12.62 -15.57 -22.51
C THR A 297 -12.96 -15.86 -23.98
N PRO A 298 -14.18 -16.32 -24.31
CA PRO A 298 -14.54 -16.73 -25.67
C PRO A 298 -14.29 -15.66 -26.73
N SER A 299 -13.83 -16.10 -27.90
CA SER A 299 -13.69 -15.32 -29.13
C SER A 299 -14.18 -16.15 -30.31
N LYS A 300 -14.21 -15.54 -31.51
CA LYS A 300 -14.64 -16.21 -32.76
C LYS A 300 -13.74 -17.39 -33.12
N ASP A 301 -12.42 -17.20 -33.03
CA ASP A 301 -11.42 -18.24 -33.25
C ASP A 301 -10.91 -18.78 -31.92
N SER A 302 -10.45 -20.03 -31.90
CA SER A 302 -9.83 -20.61 -30.71
C SER A 302 -8.34 -20.28 -30.68
N LEU A 303 -7.85 -19.59 -29.66
CA LEU A 303 -6.47 -19.17 -29.59
C LEU A 303 -5.93 -19.11 -28.16
N GLU A 304 -4.62 -19.30 -28.02
CA GLU A 304 -3.89 -19.15 -26.76
C GLU A 304 -2.60 -18.38 -27.01
N ILE A 305 -2.38 -17.32 -26.21
CA ILE A 305 -1.21 -16.45 -26.28
C ILE A 305 -0.52 -16.44 -24.94
N HIS A 306 0.81 -16.54 -24.97
CA HIS A 306 1.68 -16.36 -23.80
C HIS A 306 2.42 -15.04 -23.94
N ILE A 307 2.33 -14.19 -22.92
CA ILE A 307 2.92 -12.84 -22.90
C ILE A 307 3.88 -12.75 -21.73
N THR A 308 5.13 -12.34 -21.99
CA THR A 308 6.11 -11.98 -20.96
C THR A 308 6.19 -10.46 -20.88
N VAL A 309 5.99 -9.93 -19.67
CA VAL A 309 6.08 -8.50 -19.39
C VAL A 309 7.20 -8.26 -18.40
N ASP A 310 8.11 -7.34 -18.72
CA ASP A 310 9.19 -6.91 -17.84
C ASP A 310 9.27 -5.38 -17.83
N ASN A 311 9.46 -4.81 -16.64
CA ASN A 311 9.38 -3.37 -16.39
C ASN A 311 8.13 -2.69 -16.99
N GLY A 312 7.00 -3.39 -16.97
CA GLY A 312 5.73 -2.92 -17.56
C GLY A 312 5.66 -2.95 -19.09
N ILE A 313 6.71 -3.43 -19.78
CA ILE A 313 6.79 -3.53 -21.24
C ILE A 313 6.64 -4.99 -21.67
N VAL A 314 5.87 -5.25 -22.72
CA VAL A 314 5.82 -6.59 -23.32
C VAL A 314 7.16 -6.89 -24.00
N THR A 315 7.85 -7.91 -23.52
CA THR A 315 9.15 -8.34 -24.05
C THR A 315 9.02 -9.53 -24.99
N GLU A 316 7.99 -10.36 -24.78
CA GLU A 316 7.69 -11.51 -25.62
C GLU A 316 6.18 -11.70 -25.72
N ALA A 317 5.71 -12.10 -26.90
CA ALA A 317 4.31 -12.47 -27.13
C ALA A 317 4.26 -13.62 -28.14
N ASN A 318 3.81 -14.79 -27.72
CA ASN A 318 3.85 -16.02 -28.50
C ASN A 318 2.45 -16.62 -28.65
N LEU A 319 2.11 -17.02 -29.87
CA LEU A 319 0.88 -17.73 -30.18
C LEU A 319 1.14 -19.24 -30.05
N GLU A 320 0.60 -19.85 -29.00
CA GLU A 320 0.78 -21.28 -28.70
C GLU A 320 -0.22 -22.14 -29.48
N THR A 321 -1.50 -21.73 -29.47
CA THR A 321 -2.57 -22.43 -30.16
C THR A 321 -3.36 -21.46 -31.00
N TYR A 322 -3.75 -21.87 -32.21
CA TYR A 322 -4.70 -21.13 -33.04
C TYR A 322 -5.45 -22.08 -33.97
N HIS A 323 -6.78 -22.02 -33.91
CA HIS A 323 -7.70 -22.67 -34.82
C HIS A 323 -8.59 -21.61 -35.46
N GLY A 324 -8.18 -21.16 -36.64
CA GLY A 324 -8.87 -20.20 -37.49
C GLY A 324 -8.18 -20.13 -38.85
N ASN A 325 -8.69 -19.30 -39.75
CA ASN A 325 -8.28 -19.33 -41.17
C ASN A 325 -6.99 -18.53 -41.45
N ASP A 326 -6.65 -17.54 -40.62
CA ASP A 326 -5.61 -16.54 -40.91
C ASP A 326 -4.40 -16.61 -39.97
N LYS A 327 -3.82 -17.80 -39.80
CA LYS A 327 -2.72 -18.06 -38.84
C LYS A 327 -1.54 -17.10 -38.99
N LYS A 328 -1.15 -16.74 -40.22
CA LYS A 328 -0.03 -15.81 -40.46
C LYS A 328 -0.35 -14.39 -40.00
N ALA A 329 -1.57 -13.92 -40.22
CA ALA A 329 -1.98 -12.58 -39.84
C ALA A 329 -2.08 -12.45 -38.32
N ILE A 330 -2.64 -13.46 -37.63
CA ILE A 330 -2.72 -13.44 -36.16
C ILE A 330 -1.33 -13.54 -35.52
N ILE A 331 -0.39 -14.33 -36.05
CA ILE A 331 1.00 -14.35 -35.56
C ILE A 331 1.62 -12.96 -35.70
N SER A 332 1.45 -12.31 -36.86
CA SER A 332 1.96 -10.95 -37.08
C SER A 332 1.34 -9.95 -36.08
N ALA A 333 0.03 -10.02 -35.85
CA ALA A 333 -0.66 -9.17 -34.88
C ALA A 333 -0.19 -9.41 -33.44
N VAL A 334 0.06 -10.66 -33.03
CA VAL A 334 0.61 -10.99 -31.70
C VAL A 334 2.04 -10.47 -31.54
N GLN A 335 2.87 -10.56 -32.57
CA GLN A 335 4.25 -10.04 -32.51
C GLN A 335 4.30 -8.51 -32.35
N LYS A 336 3.29 -7.79 -32.84
CA LYS A 336 3.18 -6.33 -32.64
C LYS A 336 2.90 -5.92 -31.19
N LEU A 337 2.54 -6.85 -30.32
CA LEU A 337 2.44 -6.58 -28.89
C LEU A 337 3.82 -6.28 -28.27
N VAL A 338 4.90 -6.83 -28.84
CA VAL A 338 6.25 -6.67 -28.31
C VAL A 338 6.71 -5.21 -28.40
N GLY A 339 7.21 -4.68 -27.30
CA GLY A 339 7.63 -3.29 -27.14
C GLY A 339 6.52 -2.35 -26.67
N GLU A 340 5.26 -2.77 -26.73
CA GLU A 340 4.14 -1.98 -26.20
C GLU A 340 4.12 -2.02 -24.68
N ARG A 341 3.64 -0.93 -24.09
CA ARG A 341 3.38 -0.85 -22.65
C ARG A 341 2.18 -1.71 -22.30
N TYR A 342 2.28 -2.48 -21.21
CA TYR A 342 1.24 -3.45 -20.87
C TYR A 342 -0.08 -2.80 -20.42
N ASP A 343 -0.04 -1.57 -19.89
CA ASP A 343 -1.24 -0.77 -19.59
C ASP A 343 -1.99 -0.26 -20.84
N ALA A 344 -1.40 -0.36 -22.04
CA ALA A 344 -2.10 -0.13 -23.30
C ALA A 344 -2.90 -1.36 -23.78
N ILE A 345 -2.48 -2.55 -23.34
CA ILE A 345 -3.02 -3.84 -23.78
C ILE A 345 -4.07 -4.36 -22.79
N ALA A 346 -3.83 -4.15 -21.50
CA ALA A 346 -4.67 -4.62 -20.40
C ALA A 346 -5.32 -3.45 -19.65
N PRO A 347 -6.53 -3.63 -19.08
CA PRO A 347 -7.13 -2.67 -18.17
C PRO A 347 -6.18 -2.32 -17.03
N SER A 348 -5.80 -1.06 -16.94
CA SER A 348 -4.92 -0.56 -15.89
C SER A 348 -5.73 -0.01 -14.71
N PRO A 349 -5.35 -0.31 -13.46
CA PRO A 349 -5.90 0.40 -12.32
C PRO A 349 -5.68 1.92 -12.48
N PRO A 350 -6.65 2.76 -12.08
CA PRO A 350 -6.54 4.20 -12.27
C PRO A 350 -5.41 4.77 -11.39
N SER A 351 -4.64 5.71 -11.93
CA SER A 351 -3.61 6.45 -11.19
C SER A 351 -3.53 7.89 -11.70
N ILE A 352 -2.67 8.72 -11.11
CA ILE A 352 -2.36 10.05 -11.64
C ILE A 352 -1.70 10.00 -13.02
N VAL A 353 -0.99 8.90 -13.30
CA VAL A 353 -0.46 8.62 -14.64
C VAL A 353 -1.61 8.06 -15.46
N LYS A 354 -1.97 8.78 -16.52
CA LYS A 354 -2.94 8.26 -17.48
C LYS A 354 -2.37 6.99 -18.12
N ALA A 355 -3.21 5.97 -18.16
CA ALA A 355 -2.91 4.75 -18.88
C ALA A 355 -2.50 5.07 -20.31
N SER A 356 -1.51 4.36 -20.80
CA SER A 356 -1.10 4.44 -22.20
C SER A 356 -2.25 3.94 -23.07
N ASN A 357 -2.54 4.65 -24.17
CA ASN A 357 -3.34 4.05 -25.23
C ASN A 357 -2.38 3.30 -26.16
N TRP A 358 -2.94 2.45 -27.03
CA TRP A 358 -2.19 1.96 -28.18
C TRP A 358 -1.56 3.14 -28.92
N GLU A 359 -0.22 3.18 -28.99
CA GLU A 359 0.49 4.30 -29.61
C GLU A 359 0.24 4.36 -31.12
N LYS A 360 0.05 3.18 -31.73
CA LYS A 360 -0.19 3.02 -33.16
C LYS A 360 -1.60 2.50 -33.42
N PRO A 361 -2.32 3.03 -34.43
CA PRO A 361 -3.60 2.45 -34.85
C PRO A 361 -3.41 1.00 -35.30
N ALA A 362 -4.45 0.19 -35.20
CA ALA A 362 -4.42 -1.16 -35.77
C ALA A 362 -4.25 -1.07 -37.29
N GLU A 363 -3.34 -1.86 -37.85
CA GLU A 363 -3.07 -1.86 -39.29
C GLU A 363 -3.96 -2.85 -40.05
N SER A 364 -4.78 -3.64 -39.34
CA SER A 364 -5.70 -4.61 -39.93
C SER A 364 -6.91 -4.88 -39.03
N PRO A 365 -8.02 -5.39 -39.59
CA PRO A 365 -9.17 -5.83 -38.80
C PRO A 365 -8.83 -6.93 -37.79
N ILE A 366 -7.99 -7.90 -38.17
CA ILE A 366 -7.55 -8.99 -37.28
C ILE A 366 -6.79 -8.45 -36.08
N GLU A 367 -5.92 -7.46 -36.30
CA GLU A 367 -5.21 -6.79 -35.22
C GLU A 367 -6.16 -6.04 -34.30
N GLN A 368 -7.14 -5.31 -34.85
CA GLN A 368 -8.12 -4.61 -34.03
C GLN A 368 -8.99 -5.57 -33.20
N GLU A 369 -9.42 -6.69 -33.80
CA GLU A 369 -10.17 -7.75 -33.11
C GLU A 369 -9.35 -8.38 -31.97
N LEU A 370 -8.06 -8.67 -32.22
CA LEU A 370 -7.15 -9.18 -31.19
C LEU A 370 -6.99 -8.18 -30.03
N ARG A 371 -6.78 -6.89 -30.33
CA ARG A 371 -6.62 -5.85 -29.30
C ARG A 371 -7.88 -5.71 -28.45
N ASN A 372 -9.06 -5.72 -29.06
CA ASN A 372 -10.33 -5.66 -28.34
C ASN A 372 -10.52 -6.89 -27.44
N TRP A 373 -10.27 -8.08 -27.98
CA TRP A 373 -10.36 -9.32 -27.21
C TRP A 373 -9.37 -9.35 -26.04
N LEU A 374 -8.13 -8.90 -26.23
CA LEU A 374 -7.15 -8.80 -25.13
C LEU A 374 -7.61 -7.83 -24.05
N GLY A 375 -8.22 -6.68 -24.41
CA GLY A 375 -8.75 -5.73 -23.43
C GLY A 375 -9.88 -6.32 -22.57
N ASP A 376 -10.69 -7.21 -23.13
CA ASP A 376 -11.73 -7.95 -22.41
C ASP A 376 -11.17 -9.16 -21.65
N ALA A 377 -10.15 -9.80 -22.20
CA ALA A 377 -9.57 -11.03 -21.67
C ALA A 377 -8.57 -10.79 -20.55
N LEU A 378 -7.91 -9.62 -20.48
CA LEU A 378 -6.91 -9.23 -19.47
C LEU A 378 -7.54 -8.44 -18.30
#